data_AF-A0AAC9J9U7-F1
#
_entry.id   AF-A0AAC9J9U7-F1
#
_cell.length_a   1.000
_cell.length_b   1.000
_cell.length_c   1.000
_cell.angle_alpha   90.00
_cell.angle_beta   90.00
_cell.angle_gamma   90.00
#
_symmetry.space_group_name_H-M   'P 1'
#
loop_
_entity.id
_entity.type
_entity.pdbx_description
1 polymer ?
#
loop_
_entity_poly.entity_id
_entity_poly.type
_entity_poly.pdbx_seq_one_letter_code
_entity_poly.pdbx_strand_id
1 'polypeptide(L)'
;MSNSNLQQLHLLCVQMYKEGKTPSVGILRSKAPFKVSVTDAIEAIKRFNAHKPTLETSSETQPLPQTERKDHSVLSARVEVLENEVAELKRALKQITTGQ
;
A
#
# COMPACT_ATOMS: atom_id res chain seq x y z
N MET A 1 -0.54 -30.87 -2.52
CA MET A 1 0.33 -29.86 -3.17
C MET A 1 -0.36 -28.51 -3.40
N SER A 2 -1.70 -28.42 -3.47
CA SER A 2 -2.43 -27.17 -3.74
C SER A 2 -2.34 -26.10 -2.63
N ASN A 3 -2.21 -26.52 -1.36
CA ASN A 3 -2.08 -25.59 -0.22
C ASN A 3 -0.85 -24.69 -0.30
N SER A 4 0.29 -25.21 -0.79
CA SER A 4 1.53 -24.43 -0.93
C SER A 4 1.40 -23.32 -1.97
N ASN A 5 0.71 -23.59 -3.09
CA ASN A 5 0.46 -22.58 -4.13
C ASN A 5 -0.43 -21.46 -3.61
N LEU A 6 -1.46 -21.79 -2.83
CA LEU A 6 -2.39 -20.80 -2.28
C LEU A 6 -1.70 -19.90 -1.23
N GLN A 7 -0.83 -20.48 -0.41
CA GLN A 7 -0.04 -19.73 0.55
C GLN A 7 0.95 -18.78 -0.15
N GLN A 8 1.56 -19.22 -1.26
CA GLN A 8 2.42 -18.38 -2.08
C GLN A 8 1.65 -17.23 -2.75
N LEU A 9 0.41 -17.48 -3.22
CA LEU A 9 -0.47 -16.43 -3.74
C LEU A 9 -0.82 -15.40 -2.68
N HIS A 10 -1.08 -15.84 -1.45
CA HIS A 10 -1.35 -14.95 -0.34
C HIS A 10 -0.14 -14.04 -0.02
N LEU A 11 1.07 -14.61 0.03
CA LEU A 11 2.30 -13.82 0.22
C LEU A 11 2.50 -12.79 -0.90
N LEU A 12 2.22 -13.17 -2.14
CA LEU A 12 2.29 -12.26 -3.29
C LEU A 12 1.26 -11.11 -3.17
N CYS A 13 0.04 -11.39 -2.72
CA CYS A 13 -0.97 -10.36 -2.44
C CYS A 13 -0.47 -9.36 -1.38
N VAL A 14 0.15 -9.84 -0.30
CA VAL A 14 0.71 -8.99 0.77
C VAL A 14 1.86 -8.14 0.26
N GLN A 15 2.76 -8.72 -0.55
CA GLN A 15 3.88 -7.98 -1.14
C GLN A 15 3.39 -6.86 -2.07
N MET A 16 2.44 -7.16 -2.95
CA MET A 16 1.86 -6.16 -3.85
C MET A 16 1.20 -5.02 -3.08
N TYR A 17 0.51 -5.34 -1.99
CA TYR A 17 -0.10 -4.33 -1.13
C TYR A 17 0.95 -3.42 -0.47
N LYS A 18 2.08 -3.97 0.00
CA LYS A 18 3.21 -3.16 0.51
C LYS A 18 3.82 -2.25 -0.55
N GLU A 19 3.79 -2.64 -1.83
CA GLU A 19 4.20 -1.81 -2.96
C GLU A 19 3.14 -0.75 -3.35
N GLY A 20 2.01 -0.67 -2.64
CA GLY A 20 0.91 0.25 -2.95
C GLY A 20 0.02 -0.21 -4.12
N LYS A 21 0.13 -1.47 -4.57
CA LYS A 21 -0.67 -2.03 -5.67
C LYS A 21 -1.77 -2.93 -5.13
N THR A 22 -3.02 -2.67 -5.50
CA THR A 22 -4.14 -3.53 -5.13
C THR A 22 -4.05 -4.88 -5.84
N PRO A 23 -4.00 -6.02 -5.11
CA PRO A 23 -3.93 -7.35 -5.72
C PRO A 23 -5.23 -7.67 -6.46
N SER A 24 -5.15 -7.79 -7.78
CA SER A 24 -6.26 -8.18 -8.66
C SER A 24 -5.97 -9.52 -9.33
N VAL A 25 -7.01 -10.27 -9.69
CA VAL A 25 -6.88 -11.61 -10.32
C VAL A 25 -5.97 -11.58 -11.55
N GLY A 26 -6.09 -10.55 -12.40
CA GLY A 26 -5.23 -10.41 -13.58
C GLY A 26 -3.75 -10.26 -13.23
N ILE A 27 -3.43 -9.37 -12.30
CA ILE A 27 -2.04 -9.09 -11.90
C ILE A 27 -1.44 -10.30 -11.18
N LEU A 28 -2.21 -10.94 -10.31
CA LEU A 28 -1.76 -12.13 -9.57
C LEU A 28 -1.41 -13.28 -10.53
N ARG A 29 -2.21 -13.47 -11.59
CA ARG A 29 -1.93 -14.45 -12.66
C ARG A 29 -0.73 -14.07 -13.53
N SER A 30 -0.48 -12.78 -13.77
CA SER A 30 0.68 -12.31 -14.54
C SER A 30 2.00 -12.40 -13.77
N LYS A 31 1.95 -12.25 -12.44
CA LYS A 31 3.14 -12.21 -11.56
C LYS A 31 3.51 -13.56 -10.95
N ALA A 32 2.58 -14.51 -10.88
CA ALA A 32 2.86 -15.83 -10.35
C ALA A 32 3.76 -16.63 -11.32
N PRO A 33 4.77 -17.36 -10.82
CA PRO A 33 5.65 -18.20 -11.64
C PRO A 33 4.97 -19.51 -12.09
N PHE A 34 3.66 -19.65 -11.90
CA PHE A 34 2.89 -20.85 -12.22
C PHE A 34 1.50 -20.48 -12.74
N LYS A 35 0.83 -21.45 -13.35
CA LYS A 35 -0.52 -21.26 -13.89
C LYS A 35 -1.52 -21.19 -12.72
N VAL A 36 -1.96 -19.99 -12.41
CA VAL A 36 -2.98 -19.74 -11.37
C VAL A 36 -4.37 -19.85 -11.98
N SER A 37 -5.23 -20.69 -11.38
CA SER A 37 -6.64 -20.74 -11.73
C SER A 37 -7.37 -19.49 -11.23
N VAL A 38 -8.43 -19.09 -11.91
CA VAL A 38 -9.24 -17.93 -11.48
C VAL A 38 -9.81 -18.17 -10.09
N THR A 39 -10.22 -19.41 -9.80
CA THR A 39 -10.74 -19.83 -8.49
C THR A 39 -9.70 -19.70 -7.39
N ASP A 40 -8.47 -20.16 -7.62
CA ASP A 40 -7.37 -20.04 -6.64
C ASP A 40 -6.99 -18.58 -6.38
N ALA A 41 -6.97 -17.75 -7.43
CA ALA A 41 -6.70 -16.33 -7.29
C ALA A 41 -7.79 -15.63 -6.46
N ILE A 42 -9.06 -15.94 -6.73
CA ILE A 42 -10.20 -15.42 -5.95
C ILE A 42 -10.10 -15.89 -4.51
N GLU A 43 -9.77 -17.15 -4.25
CA GLU A 43 -9.65 -17.67 -2.90
C GLU A 43 -8.49 -17.02 -2.14
N ALA A 44 -7.33 -16.83 -2.78
CA ALA A 44 -6.18 -16.14 -2.19
C ALA A 44 -6.49 -14.66 -1.88
N ILE A 45 -7.17 -13.97 -2.79
CA ILE A 45 -7.62 -12.58 -2.58
C ILE A 45 -8.69 -12.52 -1.48
N LYS A 46 -9.63 -13.45 -1.43
CA LYS A 46 -10.64 -13.55 -0.37
C LYS A 46 -9.99 -13.77 1.00
N ARG A 47 -9.01 -14.67 1.09
CA ARG A 47 -8.22 -14.88 2.32
C ARG A 47 -7.41 -13.63 2.66
N PHE A 48 -6.77 -13.00 1.69
CA PHE A 48 -6.06 -11.74 1.90
C PHE A 48 -7.00 -10.66 2.43
N ASN A 49 -8.15 -10.43 1.79
CA ASN A 49 -9.15 -9.45 2.21
C ASN A 49 -9.82 -9.77 3.55
N ALA A 50 -9.89 -11.04 3.95
CA ALA A 50 -10.37 -11.48 5.26
C ALA A 50 -9.32 -11.30 6.38
N HIS A 51 -8.03 -11.21 6.03
CA HIS A 51 -6.94 -10.85 6.95
C HIS A 51 -6.54 -9.35 6.85
N LYS A 52 -6.92 -8.66 5.76
CA LYS A 52 -6.89 -7.21 5.58
C LYS A 52 -7.85 -6.39 6.47
N PRO A 53 -8.94 -6.89 7.09
CA PRO A 53 -9.87 -6.06 7.87
C PRO A 53 -9.23 -5.49 9.15
N THR A 54 -8.05 -5.96 9.54
CA THR A 54 -7.24 -5.34 10.61
C THR A 54 -6.41 -4.15 10.12
N LEU A 55 -6.34 -3.90 8.80
CA LEU A 55 -5.58 -2.81 8.19
C LEU A 55 -6.48 -1.78 7.49
N GLU A 56 -7.60 -2.18 6.87
CA GLU A 56 -8.58 -1.25 6.31
C GLU A 56 -9.98 -1.87 6.38
N THR A 57 -10.77 -1.48 7.38
CA THR A 57 -12.20 -1.83 7.46
C THR A 57 -12.92 -1.36 6.19
N SER A 58 -13.52 -2.33 5.49
CA SER A 58 -14.60 -2.19 4.51
C SER A 58 -14.27 -1.57 3.14
N SER A 59 -14.17 -2.42 2.11
CA SER A 59 -14.60 -2.19 0.72
C SER A 59 -14.27 -3.46 -0.07
N GLU A 60 -15.15 -4.12 -0.84
CA GLU A 60 -16.39 -3.66 -1.44
C GLU A 60 -17.10 -4.85 -2.09
N THR A 61 -18.42 -4.94 -1.94
CA THR A 61 -19.26 -5.13 -3.14
C THR A 61 -19.48 -3.71 -3.65
N GLN A 62 -18.99 -3.38 -4.86
CA GLN A 62 -18.93 -2.06 -5.55
C GLN A 62 -19.92 -0.99 -5.08
N PRO A 63 -19.59 0.34 -5.07
CA PRO A 63 -18.77 1.04 -6.08
C PRO A 63 -17.73 2.04 -5.50
N LEU A 64 -16.78 2.47 -6.36
CA LEU A 64 -15.73 3.45 -6.09
C LEU A 64 -16.01 4.43 -4.93
N PRO A 65 -15.20 4.40 -3.87
CA PRO A 65 -15.14 5.47 -2.89
C PRO A 65 -13.73 6.05 -2.88
N GLN A 66 -13.58 7.19 -3.53
CA GLN A 66 -13.00 8.41 -2.96
C GLN A 66 -12.18 8.25 -1.65
N THR A 67 -11.07 7.53 -1.65
CA THR A 67 -10.14 7.48 -0.50
C THR A 67 -9.09 8.59 -0.53
N GLU A 68 -9.02 9.40 -1.59
CA GLU A 68 -8.03 10.49 -1.66
C GLU A 68 -8.20 11.56 -0.56
N ARG A 69 -9.39 11.69 0.04
CA ARG A 69 -9.64 12.75 1.04
C ARG A 69 -9.02 12.52 2.41
N LYS A 70 -8.87 11.26 2.86
CA LYS A 70 -8.25 10.97 4.16
C LYS A 70 -6.72 11.02 4.09
N ASP A 71 -6.16 10.58 2.97
CA ASP A 71 -4.71 10.66 2.74
C ASP A 71 -4.24 12.10 2.58
N HIS A 72 -4.98 12.96 1.86
CA HIS A 72 -4.58 14.36 1.66
C HIS A 72 -4.42 15.14 2.97
N SER A 73 -5.27 14.89 3.97
CA SER A 73 -5.15 15.59 5.26
C SER A 73 -3.92 15.15 6.05
N VAL A 74 -3.57 13.87 6.00
CA VAL A 74 -2.39 13.32 6.69
C VAL A 74 -1.11 13.71 5.95
N LEU A 75 -1.12 13.64 4.61
CA LEU A 75 -0.03 14.07 3.76
C LEU A 75 0.22 15.57 3.90
N SER A 76 -0.82 16.40 3.91
CA SER A 76 -0.69 17.85 4.11
C SER A 76 -0.09 18.19 5.47
N ALA A 77 -0.50 17.51 6.55
CA ALA A 77 0.10 17.71 7.87
C ALA A 77 1.58 17.30 7.91
N ARG A 78 1.93 16.20 7.22
CA ARG A 78 3.34 15.77 7.12
C ARG A 78 4.19 16.73 6.29
N VAL A 79 3.63 17.29 5.22
CA VAL A 79 4.30 18.30 4.39
C VAL A 79 4.56 19.56 5.21
N GLU A 80 3.58 20.04 5.97
CA GLU A 80 3.73 21.22 6.83
C GLU A 80 4.86 21.04 7.87
N VAL A 81 4.93 19.87 8.51
CA VAL A 81 6.02 19.53 9.44
C VAL A 81 7.37 19.55 8.74
N LEU A 82 7.47 18.90 7.57
CA LEU A 82 8.73 18.85 6.80
C LEU A 82 9.16 20.24 6.31
N GLU A 83 8.22 21.07 5.87
CA GLU A 83 8.51 22.45 5.45
C GLU A 83 9.05 23.29 6.61
N ASN A 84 8.50 23.10 7.82
CA ASN A 84 9.00 23.77 9.01
C ASN A 84 10.41 23.28 9.40
N GLU A 85 10.65 21.97 9.41
CA GLU A 85 11.97 21.39 9.70
C GLU A 85 13.02 21.90 8.70
N VAL A 86 12.68 21.97 7.40
CA VAL A 86 13.57 22.51 6.36
C VAL A 86 13.82 24.01 6.57
N ALA A 87 12.81 24.78 6.97
CA ALA A 87 12.98 26.20 7.24
C ALA A 87 13.94 26.44 8.42
N GLU A 88 13.82 25.65 9.49
CA GLU A 88 14.73 25.71 10.64
C GLU A 88 16.15 25.30 10.26
N LEU A 89 16.30 24.22 9.49
CA LEU A 89 17.60 23.76 9.01
C LEU A 89 18.27 24.81 8.12
N LYS A 90 17.52 25.44 7.21
CA LYS A 90 18.02 26.53 6.36
C LYS A 90 18.41 27.74 7.18
N ARG A 91 17.67 28.06 8.26
CA ARG A 91 18.02 29.17 9.17
C ARG A 91 19.32 28.88 9.91
N ALA A 92 19.47 27.66 10.45
CA ALA A 92 20.68 27.23 11.14
C ALA A 92 21.91 27.27 10.21
N LEU A 93 21.77 26.72 8.98
CA LEU A 93 22.83 26.76 7.98
C LEU A 93 23.20 28.20 7.58
N LYS A 94 22.21 29.09 7.42
CA LYS A 94 22.48 30.50 7.12
C LYS A 94 23.24 31.18 8.26
N GLN A 95 22.93 30.90 9.52
CA GLN A 95 23.67 31.44 10.66
C GLN A 95 25.13 30.97 10.68
N ILE A 96 25.38 29.71 10.35
CA ILE A 96 26.74 29.15 10.27
C ILE A 96 27.49 29.75 9.07
N THR A 97 26.82 29.94 7.93
CA THR A 97 27.44 30.42 6.68
C THR A 97 27.65 31.94 6.66
N THR A 98 26.81 32.72 7.35
CA THR A 98 26.94 34.19 7.45
C THR A 98 27.85 34.62 8.62
N GLY A 99 28.24 33.69 9.50
CA GLY A 99 29.17 33.92 10.60
C GLY A 99 30.65 33.74 10.27
N GLN A 100 31.03 33.64 8.98
CA GLN A 100 32.41 33.61 8.48
C GLN A 100 32.73 34.85 7.66
#